data_AF-A0A7R8VJZ8-F1
#
_entry.id   AF-A0A7R8VJZ8-F1
#
_cell.length_a   1.000
_cell.length_b   1.000
_cell.length_c   1.000
_cell.angle_alpha   90.00
_cell.angle_beta   90.00
_cell.angle_gamma   90.00
#
_symmetry.space_group_name_H-M   'P 1'
#
loop_
_entity.id
_entity.type
_entity.pdbx_description
1 polymer ?
#
loop_
_entity_poly.entity_id
_entity_poly.type
_entity_poly.pdbx_seq_one_letter_code
_entity_poly.pdbx_strand_id
1 'polypeptide(L)'
;MRELRVGSGDNGNGNGNGAAGQGRGTMRGRRTIQFDNIRTRPEHINSKLGTSGQSVRLSANYFEVLHHTDWCLYQYRVDFAPEEDRTGIRKAMLRDHKKVIGGFIFDGTMMFTSHRLNPDPMELFSTRQSDEAQIRITIKLVADLTQGDSHYLQFFNIIMRKCLGHLKLQLVGRNFFDARAKVDIREFKLELWPGYITSIRQHEMKIMMCAEITHKVMRQDNVLDLLSECHRQGGNDPRVRTPTPQYLYWRATSRSQGIEVRKLCMITYRFIVIVLCLQNTFVKAIVGSVVLTDYNNRTYRIDDVDWDVTPASTFPLKEGATISYKDYYSQASLLTILHQFE
;
A
#
# COMPACT_ATOMS: atom_id res chain seq x y z
N MET A 1 29.37 27.70 -9.81
CA MET A 1 30.44 26.77 -10.24
C MET A 1 31.28 26.40 -9.05
N ARG A 2 31.06 25.21 -8.49
CA ARG A 2 32.00 24.52 -7.61
C ARG A 2 31.92 23.04 -7.98
N GLU A 3 33.08 22.51 -8.32
CA GLU A 3 33.30 21.23 -9.00
C GLU A 3 33.04 20.03 -8.09
N LEU A 4 32.41 19.00 -8.65
CA LEU A 4 32.32 17.65 -8.10
C LEU A 4 33.64 16.92 -8.36
N ARG A 5 34.38 16.58 -7.31
CA ARG A 5 35.51 15.65 -7.40
C ARG A 5 35.01 14.21 -7.26
N VAL A 6 35.28 13.41 -8.28
CA VAL A 6 35.08 11.96 -8.31
C VAL A 6 36.29 11.31 -7.63
N GLY A 7 36.05 10.56 -6.55
CA GLY A 7 37.06 9.78 -5.85
C GLY A 7 37.13 8.35 -6.40
N SER A 8 38.28 8.01 -7.00
CA SER A 8 38.68 6.66 -7.40
C SER A 8 38.87 5.75 -6.18
N GLY A 9 38.62 4.46 -6.37
CA GLY A 9 38.77 3.43 -5.34
C GLY A 9 40.22 3.06 -5.06
N ASP A 10 40.45 2.55 -3.85
CA ASP A 10 41.61 1.74 -3.49
C ASP A 10 41.22 0.65 -2.49
N ASN A 11 41.94 -0.47 -2.59
CA ASN A 11 41.67 -1.78 -2.02
C ASN A 11 42.43 -1.93 -0.68
N GLY A 12 41.77 -2.36 0.40
CA GLY A 12 42.41 -2.57 1.70
C GLY A 12 41.67 -3.60 2.56
N ASN A 13 42.31 -4.76 2.70
CA ASN A 13 41.87 -6.00 3.35
C ASN A 13 41.99 -5.93 4.89
N GLY A 14 41.06 -6.51 5.67
CA GLY A 14 41.30 -6.75 7.11
C GLY A 14 40.10 -6.90 8.07
N ASN A 15 39.43 -8.06 8.02
CA ASN A 15 38.98 -8.92 9.13
C ASN A 15 38.02 -8.41 10.26
N GLY A 16 36.86 -9.09 10.37
CA GLY A 16 36.34 -9.61 11.65
C GLY A 16 35.25 -8.86 12.41
N ASN A 17 33.97 -9.09 12.10
CA ASN A 17 32.99 -9.71 13.03
C ASN A 17 31.58 -9.76 12.41
N GLY A 18 30.98 -10.95 12.49
CA GLY A 18 29.70 -11.28 11.86
C GLY A 18 28.52 -10.51 12.45
N ALA A 19 27.95 -9.61 11.65
CA ALA A 19 26.60 -9.12 11.84
C ALA A 19 25.69 -9.84 10.84
N ALA A 20 24.75 -10.62 11.37
CA ALA A 20 23.71 -11.30 10.62
C ALA A 20 23.04 -10.34 9.63
N GLY A 21 22.97 -10.77 8.37
CA GLY A 21 22.45 -9.98 7.27
C GLY A 21 21.00 -9.55 7.53
N GLN A 22 20.81 -8.25 7.73
CA GLN A 22 19.49 -7.63 7.63
C GLN A 22 18.99 -7.80 6.19
N GLY A 23 17.98 -8.65 6.03
CA GLY A 23 17.29 -8.87 4.77
C GLY A 23 16.80 -7.56 4.17
N ARG A 24 17.01 -7.41 2.86
CA ARG A 24 16.62 -6.24 2.03
C ARG A 24 15.11 -5.97 1.95
N GLY A 25 14.28 -6.66 2.76
CA GLY A 25 12.81 -6.57 2.74
C GLY A 25 12.18 -5.59 3.72
N THR A 26 12.92 -5.09 4.73
CA THR A 26 12.36 -4.25 5.81
C THR A 26 12.38 -2.74 5.52
N MET A 27 12.91 -2.30 4.38
CA MET A 27 13.05 -0.86 4.05
C MET A 27 11.83 -0.21 3.37
N ARG A 28 10.69 -0.90 3.25
CA ARG A 28 9.45 -0.33 2.68
C ARG A 28 8.48 0.22 3.73
N GLY A 29 8.90 0.31 4.99
CA GLY A 29 8.21 1.05 6.04
C GLY A 29 8.79 2.45 6.20
N ARG A 30 7.95 3.48 5.99
CA ARG A 30 8.07 4.85 6.52
C ARG A 30 9.49 5.25 6.98
N ARG A 31 10.43 5.50 6.06
CA ARG A 31 11.36 6.60 6.32
C ARG A 31 10.51 7.86 6.30
N THR A 32 10.03 8.27 7.47
CA THR A 32 9.85 9.69 7.70
C THR A 32 11.26 10.25 7.55
N ILE A 33 11.64 10.63 6.33
CA ILE A 33 12.70 11.62 6.18
C ILE A 33 12.15 12.77 7.02
N GLN A 34 12.79 13.04 8.16
CA GLN A 34 12.62 14.30 8.85
C GLN A 34 13.08 15.34 7.83
N PHE A 35 12.14 15.77 7.01
CA PHE A 35 12.21 17.10 6.46
C PHE A 35 11.96 17.98 7.68
N ASP A 36 13.02 18.21 8.46
CA ASP A 36 13.22 19.53 9.03
C ASP A 36 12.83 20.48 7.92
N ASN A 37 11.88 21.39 8.17
CA ASN A 37 11.35 22.28 7.15
C ASN A 37 12.52 22.98 6.44
N ILE A 38 13.00 22.40 5.33
CA ILE A 38 14.22 22.88 4.68
C ILE A 38 13.84 24.24 4.15
N ARG A 39 14.36 25.29 4.79
CA ARG A 39 14.13 26.65 4.36
C ARG A 39 14.92 26.86 3.08
N THR A 40 14.27 26.57 1.95
CA THR A 40 14.85 26.77 0.62
C THR A 40 14.84 28.23 0.18
N ARG A 41 14.04 29.08 0.86
CA ARG A 41 14.01 30.51 0.63
C ARG A 41 15.31 31.15 1.15
N PRO A 42 16.12 31.81 0.28
CA PRO A 42 17.32 32.51 0.71
C PRO A 42 17.03 33.56 1.78
N GLU A 43 17.94 33.68 2.76
CA GLU A 43 17.74 34.56 3.92
C GLU A 43 17.61 36.03 3.54
N HIS A 44 18.33 36.48 2.52
CA HIS A 44 18.32 37.87 2.04
C HIS A 44 17.00 38.26 1.34
N ILE A 45 16.15 37.29 0.96
CA ILE A 45 14.87 37.59 0.32
C ILE A 45 13.81 37.77 1.40
N ASN A 46 13.53 39.03 1.76
CA ASN A 46 12.52 39.39 2.78
C ASN A 46 11.07 39.39 2.27
N SER A 47 10.85 39.50 0.97
CA SER A 47 9.52 39.36 0.35
C SER A 47 9.58 38.57 -0.96
N LYS A 48 8.51 37.82 -1.23
CA LYS A 48 8.24 37.18 -2.53
C LYS A 48 7.08 37.82 -3.30
N LEU A 49 6.56 38.94 -2.79
CA LEU A 49 5.42 39.65 -3.36
C LEU A 49 5.87 40.50 -4.55
N GLY A 50 5.27 40.27 -5.73
CA GLY A 50 5.45 41.11 -6.90
C GLY A 50 4.63 42.40 -6.85
N THR A 51 5.03 43.43 -7.60
CA THR A 51 4.40 44.76 -7.59
C THR A 51 3.79 45.20 -8.93
N SER A 52 3.96 44.42 -10.00
CA SER A 52 3.46 44.74 -11.33
C SER A 52 2.03 44.25 -11.56
N GLY A 53 1.35 44.86 -12.53
CA GLY A 53 0.02 44.43 -13.00
C GLY A 53 -1.16 45.10 -12.28
N GLN A 54 -2.38 44.69 -12.65
CA GLN A 54 -3.62 45.14 -12.03
C GLN A 54 -4.08 44.15 -10.97
N SER A 55 -4.60 44.66 -9.86
CA SER A 55 -5.14 43.84 -8.78
C SER A 55 -6.45 43.17 -9.22
N VAL A 56 -6.55 41.86 -9.01
CA VAL A 56 -7.74 41.06 -9.30
C VAL A 56 -8.13 40.24 -8.08
N ARG A 57 -9.44 40.04 -7.89
CA ARG A 57 -9.96 39.20 -6.81
C ARG A 57 -9.99 37.75 -7.28
N LEU A 58 -9.29 36.87 -6.56
CA LEU A 58 -9.22 35.45 -6.85
C LEU A 58 -9.90 34.65 -5.74
N SER A 59 -10.38 33.46 -6.10
CA SER A 59 -10.80 32.43 -5.15
C SER A 59 -9.91 31.21 -5.34
N ALA A 60 -9.66 30.49 -4.26
CA ALA A 60 -8.89 29.25 -4.27
C ALA A 60 -9.67 28.17 -3.52
N ASN A 61 -9.37 26.91 -3.83
CA ASN A 61 -9.92 25.73 -3.16
C ASN A 61 -9.23 25.45 -1.81
N TYR A 62 -8.93 26.52 -1.07
CA TYR A 62 -8.27 26.49 0.23
C TYR A 62 -9.22 27.01 1.30
N PHE A 63 -9.32 26.26 2.38
CA PHE A 63 -10.17 26.55 3.52
C PHE A 63 -9.30 26.78 4.75
N GLU A 64 -9.55 27.85 5.49
CA GLU A 64 -8.80 28.17 6.70
C GLU A 64 -9.11 27.17 7.81
N VAL A 65 -8.08 26.59 8.42
CA VAL A 65 -8.24 25.74 9.61
C VAL A 65 -8.22 26.64 10.83
N LEU A 66 -9.43 26.97 11.30
CA LEU A 66 -9.61 27.72 12.54
C LEU A 66 -9.12 26.88 13.72
N HIS A 67 -8.24 27.46 14.53
CA HIS A 67 -7.72 26.86 15.75
C HIS A 67 -7.78 27.88 16.88
N HIS A 68 -7.95 27.38 18.11
CA HIS A 68 -7.82 28.22 19.29
C HIS A 68 -6.33 28.44 19.59
N THR A 69 -5.98 29.66 20.03
CA THR A 69 -4.60 30.09 20.29
C THR A 69 -3.93 29.32 21.43
N ASP A 70 -4.71 28.73 22.32
CA ASP A 70 -4.23 28.12 23.57
C ASP A 70 -4.16 26.59 23.47
N TRP A 71 -4.32 26.04 22.27
CA TRP A 71 -4.38 24.60 22.06
C TRP A 71 -2.97 24.02 21.91
N CYS A 72 -2.44 23.45 22.99
CA CYS A 72 -1.18 22.71 22.99
C CYS A 72 -1.44 21.23 22.68
N LEU A 73 -0.70 20.69 21.71
CA LEU A 73 -0.76 19.27 21.37
C LEU A 73 0.49 18.58 21.93
N TYR A 74 0.30 17.51 22.68
CA TYR A 74 1.39 16.78 23.33
C TYR A 74 1.64 15.47 22.59
N GLN A 75 2.88 15.23 22.19
CA GLN A 75 3.30 14.00 21.52
C GLN A 75 3.94 13.03 22.51
N TYR A 76 3.48 11.79 22.49
CA TYR A 76 3.98 10.69 23.31
C TYR A 76 4.42 9.53 22.44
N ARG A 77 5.44 8.81 22.91
CA ARG A 77 5.79 7.48 22.40
C ARG A 77 5.07 6.44 23.24
N VAL A 78 4.48 5.45 22.57
CA VAL A 78 3.78 4.34 23.23
C VAL A 78 4.51 3.04 22.91
N ASP A 79 5.09 2.45 23.94
CA ASP A 79 5.78 1.16 23.89
C ASP A 79 4.96 0.09 24.62
N PHE A 80 5.05 -1.15 24.14
CA PHE A 80 4.29 -2.30 24.66
C PHE A 80 5.28 -3.40 25.03
N ALA A 81 5.12 -3.98 26.22
CA ALA A 81 5.93 -5.08 26.71
C ALA A 81 5.02 -6.19 27.26
N PRO A 82 5.06 -7.42 26.71
CA PRO A 82 5.82 -7.86 25.54
C PRO A 82 5.50 -7.11 24.24
N GLU A 83 6.43 -7.15 23.28
CA GLU A 83 6.30 -6.46 21.99
C GLU A 83 5.10 -7.01 21.20
N GLU A 84 4.45 -6.11 20.45
CA GLU A 84 3.32 -6.43 19.57
C GLU A 84 3.46 -5.58 18.32
N ASP A 85 3.58 -6.23 17.17
CA ASP A 85 3.76 -5.57 15.88
C ASP A 85 2.43 -5.18 15.24
N ARG A 86 1.36 -5.90 15.56
CA ARG A 86 0.05 -5.70 14.93
C ARG A 86 -0.57 -4.41 15.43
N THR A 87 -0.48 -3.37 14.61
CA THR A 87 -1.00 -2.03 14.91
C THR A 87 -2.48 -2.02 15.32
N GLY A 88 -3.29 -2.90 14.74
CA GLY A 88 -4.70 -3.04 15.10
C GLY A 88 -4.91 -3.46 16.56
N ILE A 89 -4.10 -4.38 17.06
CA ILE A 89 -4.17 -4.88 18.44
C ILE A 89 -3.62 -3.84 19.40
N ARG A 90 -2.49 -3.20 19.08
CA ARG A 90 -1.97 -2.05 19.85
C ARG A 90 -3.05 -0.97 20.03
N LYS A 91 -3.77 -0.64 18.96
CA LYS A 91 -4.88 0.33 18.97
C LYS A 91 -6.11 -0.14 19.76
N ALA A 92 -6.35 -1.45 19.84
CA ALA A 92 -7.44 -2.01 20.62
C ALA A 92 -7.10 -1.90 22.12
N MET A 93 -5.95 -2.42 22.55
CA MET A 93 -5.50 -2.37 23.95
C MET A 93 -5.43 -0.92 24.48
N LEU A 94 -4.88 0.01 23.70
CA LEU A 94 -4.82 1.42 24.13
C LEU A 94 -6.21 2.07 24.24
N ARG A 95 -7.20 1.60 23.47
CA ARG A 95 -8.57 2.13 23.48
C ARG A 95 -9.32 1.75 24.74
N ASP A 96 -9.00 0.62 25.35
CA ASP A 96 -9.61 0.19 26.62
C ASP A 96 -9.32 1.21 27.74
N HIS A 97 -8.20 1.93 27.63
CA HIS A 97 -7.80 3.00 28.54
C HIS A 97 -8.29 4.41 28.14
N LYS A 98 -9.20 4.54 27.16
CA LYS A 98 -9.70 5.84 26.69
C LYS A 98 -10.31 6.69 27.81
N LYS A 99 -10.90 6.09 28.85
CA LYS A 99 -11.45 6.84 29.99
C LYS A 99 -10.36 7.53 30.82
N VAL A 100 -9.17 6.92 30.92
CA VAL A 100 -8.04 7.43 31.70
C VAL A 100 -7.24 8.43 30.88
N ILE A 101 -6.94 8.10 29.62
CA ILE A 101 -6.14 8.93 28.72
C ILE A 101 -6.95 10.11 28.15
N GLY A 102 -8.27 9.99 28.06
CA GLY A 102 -9.13 10.95 27.41
C GLY A 102 -9.09 10.87 25.88
N GLY A 103 -9.29 12.00 25.21
CA GLY A 103 -9.27 12.09 23.75
C GLY A 103 -7.85 12.01 23.19
N PHE A 104 -7.54 10.95 22.43
CA PHE A 104 -6.23 10.77 21.83
C PHE A 104 -6.29 10.32 20.36
N ILE A 105 -5.19 10.55 19.66
CA ILE A 105 -4.92 9.99 18.33
C ILE A 105 -3.67 9.13 18.42
N PHE A 106 -3.76 7.88 17.97
CA PHE A 106 -2.65 6.93 18.00
C PHE A 106 -2.45 6.30 16.63
N ASP A 107 -1.23 6.35 16.10
CA ASP A 107 -0.91 5.78 14.79
C ASP A 107 -0.39 4.35 14.84
N GLY A 108 0.04 3.89 16.02
CA GLY A 108 0.72 2.61 16.22
C GLY A 108 1.98 2.73 17.06
N THR A 109 2.63 3.89 17.03
CA THR A 109 3.88 4.14 17.77
C THR A 109 3.81 5.47 18.50
N MET A 110 3.30 6.52 17.85
CA MET A 110 3.14 7.84 18.42
C MET A 110 1.68 8.11 18.77
N MET A 111 1.47 8.73 19.93
CA MET A 111 0.18 9.18 20.41
C MET A 111 0.18 10.69 20.60
N PHE A 112 -0.95 11.32 20.31
CA PHE A 112 -1.16 12.76 20.49
C PHE A 112 -2.38 13.01 21.37
N THR A 113 -2.26 13.92 22.33
CA THR A 113 -3.35 14.36 23.23
C THR A 113 -3.40 15.87 23.31
N SER A 114 -4.57 16.42 23.65
CA SER A 114 -4.77 17.87 23.84
C SER A 114 -4.47 18.34 25.27
N HIS A 115 -4.04 17.44 26.15
CA HIS A 115 -3.71 17.74 27.54
C HIS A 115 -2.53 16.87 27.97
N ARG A 116 -1.75 17.38 28.92
CA ARG A 116 -0.58 16.69 29.42
C ARG A 116 -0.99 15.52 30.31
N LEU A 117 -0.45 14.34 30.04
CA LEU A 117 -0.69 13.14 30.84
C LEU A 117 0.24 13.15 32.05
N ASN A 118 -0.29 12.75 33.21
CA ASN A 118 0.47 12.60 34.44
C ASN A 118 0.08 11.28 35.12
N PRO A 119 1.02 10.53 35.71
CA PRO A 119 2.48 10.79 35.73
C PRO A 119 3.13 10.60 34.34
N ASP A 120 4.38 11.03 34.18
CA ASP A 120 5.21 10.78 32.98
C ASP A 120 6.52 10.08 33.39
N PRO A 121 6.83 8.87 32.89
CA PRO A 121 5.99 8.07 31.99
C PRO A 121 4.72 7.54 32.69
N MET A 122 3.60 7.51 31.96
CA MET A 122 2.38 6.85 32.40
C MET A 122 2.45 5.36 32.04
N GLU A 123 2.21 4.49 33.02
CA GLU A 123 2.15 3.05 32.81
C GLU A 123 0.72 2.55 32.96
N LEU A 124 0.27 1.74 31.99
CA LEU A 124 -1.03 1.11 31.96
C LEU A 124 -0.87 -0.39 31.69
N PHE A 125 -1.84 -1.19 32.11
CA PHE A 125 -1.80 -2.65 31.94
C PHE A 125 -3.06 -3.11 31.22
N SER A 126 -2.89 -3.87 30.15
CA SER A 126 -3.96 -4.46 29.36
C SER A 126 -3.75 -5.96 29.26
N THR A 127 -4.82 -6.73 29.09
CA THR A 127 -4.72 -8.17 28.81
C THR A 127 -4.88 -8.40 27.31
N ARG A 128 -3.97 -9.16 26.70
CA ARG A 128 -4.06 -9.52 25.27
C ARG A 128 -5.09 -10.63 25.08
N GLN A 129 -6.04 -10.42 24.18
CA GLN A 129 -7.16 -11.36 23.98
C GLN A 129 -6.76 -12.71 23.36
N SER A 130 -5.59 -12.82 22.72
CA SER A 130 -5.19 -14.05 22.03
C SER A 130 -4.61 -15.13 22.94
N ASP A 131 -3.94 -14.72 24.02
CA ASP A 131 -3.12 -15.59 24.88
C ASP A 131 -3.25 -15.21 26.37
N GLU A 132 -4.15 -14.28 26.71
CA GLU A 132 -4.36 -13.73 28.05
C GLU A 132 -3.09 -13.10 28.68
N ALA A 133 -2.07 -12.81 27.87
CA ALA A 133 -0.83 -12.24 28.37
C ALA A 133 -1.07 -10.81 28.92
N GLN A 134 -0.46 -10.53 30.07
CA GLN A 134 -0.44 -9.18 30.63
C GLN A 134 0.55 -8.31 29.85
N ILE A 135 0.04 -7.24 29.24
CA ILE A 135 0.80 -6.28 28.45
C ILE A 135 0.94 -4.99 29.24
N ARG A 136 2.18 -4.59 29.52
CA ARG A 136 2.49 -3.26 30.04
C ARG A 136 2.61 -2.27 28.88
N ILE A 137 1.81 -1.22 28.94
CA ILE A 137 1.79 -0.11 27.99
C ILE A 137 2.48 1.07 28.68
N THR A 138 3.61 1.53 28.12
CA THR A 138 4.34 2.70 28.61
C THR A 138 4.10 3.88 27.68
N ILE A 139 3.57 4.97 28.21
CA ILE A 139 3.29 6.20 27.48
C ILE A 139 4.25 7.27 28.00
N LYS A 140 5.23 7.66 27.18
CA LYS A 140 6.27 8.62 27.56
C LYS A 140 6.18 9.89 26.72
N LEU A 141 6.21 11.04 27.37
CA LEU A 141 6.22 12.33 26.68
C LEU A 141 7.48 12.45 25.81
N VAL A 142 7.29 12.89 24.57
CA VAL A 142 8.37 13.11 23.60
C VAL A 142 8.56 14.61 23.37
N ALA A 143 7.47 15.34 23.10
CA ALA A 143 7.53 16.75 22.76
C ALA A 143 6.21 17.48 23.01
N ASP A 144 6.32 18.77 23.31
CA ASP A 144 5.23 19.73 23.27
C ASP A 144 5.20 20.32 21.85
N LEU A 145 4.12 20.08 21.10
CA LEU A 145 4.02 20.51 19.71
C LEU A 145 3.47 21.93 19.64
N THR A 146 4.27 22.81 19.03
CA THR A 146 3.92 24.21 18.77
C THR A 146 3.54 24.42 17.31
N GLN A 147 2.84 25.53 17.04
CA GLN A 147 2.50 25.95 15.69
C GLN A 147 3.79 26.18 14.88
N GLY A 148 4.01 25.38 13.84
CA GLY A 148 5.21 25.40 13.00
C GLY A 148 5.95 24.06 12.94
N ASP A 149 5.72 23.16 13.91
CA ASP A 149 6.23 21.79 13.85
C ASP A 149 5.51 20.99 12.74
N SER A 150 6.27 20.20 11.99
CA SER A 150 5.74 19.27 10.99
C SER A 150 4.80 18.23 11.61
N HIS A 151 5.07 17.78 12.84
CA HIS A 151 4.22 16.82 13.54
C HIS A 151 2.85 17.43 13.90
N TYR A 152 2.77 18.74 14.13
CA TYR A 152 1.52 19.46 14.36
C TYR A 152 0.60 19.36 13.13
N LEU A 153 1.15 19.53 11.93
CA LEU A 153 0.40 19.35 10.67
C LEU A 153 0.03 17.88 10.43
N GLN A 154 0.90 16.93 10.80
CA GLN A 154 0.59 15.50 10.69
C GLN A 154 -0.67 15.14 11.49
N PHE A 155 -0.83 15.70 12.69
CA PHE A 155 -2.01 15.49 13.52
C PHE A 155 -3.30 15.92 12.82
N PHE A 156 -3.35 17.12 12.24
CA PHE A 156 -4.52 17.58 11.50
C PHE A 156 -4.83 16.71 10.28
N ASN A 157 -3.80 16.28 9.54
CA ASN A 157 -3.98 15.36 8.43
C ASN A 157 -4.57 14.01 8.89
N ILE A 158 -4.19 13.51 10.08
CA ILE A 158 -4.80 12.29 10.64
C ILE A 158 -6.28 12.51 10.99
N ILE A 159 -6.63 13.66 11.60
CA ILE A 159 -8.03 14.02 11.88
C ILE A 159 -8.83 14.06 10.59
N MET A 160 -8.35 14.77 9.57
CA MET A 160 -9.07 14.87 8.30
C MET A 160 -9.30 13.53 7.65
N ARG A 161 -8.33 12.61 7.69
CA ARG A 161 -8.53 11.24 7.18
C ARG A 161 -9.61 10.49 7.96
N LYS A 162 -9.74 10.71 9.28
CA LYS A 162 -10.86 10.14 10.06
C LYS A 162 -12.19 10.75 9.62
N CYS A 163 -12.26 12.07 9.46
CA CYS A 163 -13.47 12.76 8.98
C CYS A 163 -13.92 12.23 7.61
N LEU A 164 -13.00 12.09 6.65
CA LEU A 164 -13.30 11.49 5.33
C LEU A 164 -13.82 10.06 5.45
N GLY A 165 -13.28 9.26 6.38
CA GLY A 165 -13.80 7.92 6.67
C GLY A 165 -15.23 7.93 7.23
N HIS A 166 -15.60 8.93 8.03
CA HIS A 166 -16.96 9.09 8.55
C HIS A 166 -17.99 9.53 7.50
N LEU A 167 -17.54 10.12 6.39
CA LEU A 167 -18.38 10.42 5.22
C LEU A 167 -18.77 9.16 4.42
N LYS A 168 -18.42 7.96 4.90
CA LYS A 168 -18.69 6.67 4.24
C LYS A 168 -18.04 6.55 2.86
N LEU A 169 -16.92 7.25 2.65
CA LEU A 169 -16.08 7.13 1.46
C LEU A 169 -15.22 5.85 1.53
N GLN A 170 -14.99 5.23 0.39
CA GLN A 170 -14.16 4.04 0.24
C GLN A 170 -12.68 4.41 0.10
N LEU A 171 -11.84 3.79 0.93
CA LEU A 171 -10.39 3.95 0.83
C LEU A 171 -9.86 3.07 -0.31
N VAL A 172 -9.36 3.69 -1.39
CA VAL A 172 -8.70 2.98 -2.50
C VAL A 172 -7.23 3.41 -2.53
N GLY A 173 -6.34 2.49 -2.15
CA GLY A 173 -4.93 2.81 -1.94
C GLY A 173 -4.75 3.77 -0.76
N ARG A 174 -4.47 5.06 -1.05
CA ARG A 174 -4.20 6.09 -0.03
C ARG A 174 -5.30 7.14 0.09
N ASN A 175 -6.24 7.18 -0.86
CA ASN A 175 -7.22 8.25 -1.01
C ASN A 175 -8.65 7.71 -0.84
N PHE A 176 -9.58 8.62 -0.54
CA PHE A 176 -10.98 8.30 -0.31
C PHE A 176 -11.82 8.68 -1.53
N PHE A 177 -12.67 7.76 -1.97
CA PHE A 177 -13.53 7.90 -3.14
C PHE A 177 -14.96 7.46 -2.81
N ASP A 178 -15.94 8.05 -3.46
CA ASP A 178 -17.35 7.69 -3.33
C ASP A 178 -17.72 6.63 -4.37
N ALA A 179 -17.80 5.38 -3.94
CA ALA A 179 -18.22 4.26 -4.79
C ALA A 179 -19.72 4.32 -5.14
N ARG A 180 -20.55 5.04 -4.37
CA ARG A 180 -22.00 5.13 -4.58
C ARG A 180 -22.33 6.13 -5.67
N ALA A 181 -21.53 7.18 -5.80
CA ALA A 181 -21.65 8.20 -6.84
C ALA A 181 -20.82 7.85 -8.10
N LYS A 182 -20.53 6.56 -8.34
CA LYS A 182 -19.76 6.11 -9.49
C LYS A 182 -20.49 6.42 -10.80
N VAL A 183 -19.71 6.73 -11.83
CA VAL A 183 -20.19 6.94 -13.19
C VAL A 183 -19.67 5.80 -14.07
N ASP A 184 -20.58 5.07 -14.72
CA ASP A 184 -20.23 3.99 -15.63
C ASP A 184 -19.92 4.53 -17.04
N ILE A 185 -18.80 4.09 -17.60
CA ILE A 185 -18.39 4.34 -18.98
C ILE A 185 -18.37 2.98 -19.71
N ARG A 186 -19.57 2.53 -20.08
CA ARG A 186 -19.85 1.16 -20.53
C ARG A 186 -19.10 0.80 -21.81
N GLU A 187 -18.90 1.78 -22.68
CA GLU A 187 -18.20 1.63 -23.96
C GLU A 187 -16.75 1.15 -23.79
N PHE A 188 -16.13 1.49 -22.65
CA PHE A 188 -14.75 1.12 -22.34
C PHE A 188 -14.63 0.17 -21.16
N LYS A 189 -15.75 -0.34 -20.63
CA LYS A 189 -15.79 -1.18 -19.41
C LYS A 189 -15.07 -0.54 -18.22
N LEU A 190 -15.27 0.77 -18.04
CA LEU A 190 -14.67 1.54 -16.95
C LEU A 190 -15.75 2.08 -16.03
N GLU A 191 -15.39 2.26 -14.77
CA GLU A 191 -16.15 3.05 -13.81
C GLU A 191 -15.27 4.17 -13.29
N LEU A 192 -15.86 5.34 -13.09
CA LEU A 192 -15.17 6.51 -12.57
C LEU A 192 -15.77 6.87 -11.22
N TRP A 193 -14.94 6.76 -10.18
CA TRP A 193 -15.36 7.03 -8.81
C TRP A 193 -14.86 8.41 -8.41
N PRO A 194 -15.75 9.39 -8.13
CA PRO A 194 -15.33 10.70 -7.66
C PRO A 194 -14.74 10.61 -6.26
N GLY A 195 -13.84 11.53 -5.91
CA GLY A 195 -13.23 11.58 -4.61
C GLY A 195 -12.57 12.91 -4.32
N TYR A 196 -11.94 12.99 -3.17
CA TYR A 196 -11.30 14.21 -2.69
C TYR A 196 -9.88 13.93 -2.23
N ILE A 197 -8.96 14.83 -2.60
CA ILE A 197 -7.65 14.89 -2.00
C ILE A 197 -7.63 16.10 -1.09
N THR A 198 -7.34 15.87 0.19
CA THR A 198 -7.21 16.92 1.18
C THR A 198 -5.76 17.02 1.66
N SER A 199 -5.24 18.23 1.79
CA SER A 199 -3.92 18.45 2.40
C SER A 199 -3.97 19.66 3.33
N ILE A 200 -3.57 19.45 4.59
CA ILE A 200 -3.42 20.56 5.55
C ILE A 200 -1.94 20.90 5.67
N ARG A 201 -1.62 22.18 5.42
CA ARG A 201 -0.26 22.71 5.50
C ARG A 201 -0.23 24.11 6.09
N GLN A 202 0.92 24.48 6.64
CA GLN A 202 1.22 25.87 6.98
C GLN A 202 1.46 26.65 5.69
N HIS A 203 0.65 27.68 5.47
CA HIS A 203 0.91 28.73 4.48
C HIS A 203 1.49 29.96 5.18
N GLU A 204 1.73 31.06 4.45
CA GLU A 204 2.49 32.22 4.91
C GLU A 204 2.08 32.71 6.30
N MET A 205 0.77 32.85 6.53
CA MET A 205 0.23 33.38 7.79
C MET A 205 -0.70 32.39 8.51
N LYS A 206 -1.25 31.41 7.80
CA LYS A 206 -2.38 30.61 8.27
C LYS A 206 -2.20 29.14 7.92
N ILE A 207 -2.79 28.28 8.73
CA ILE A 207 -2.94 26.86 8.40
C ILE A 207 -4.14 26.76 7.46
N MET A 208 -3.89 26.24 6.26
CA MET A 208 -4.91 26.10 5.24
C MET A 208 -5.06 24.62 4.86
N MET A 209 -6.30 24.24 4.58
CA MET A 209 -6.65 22.96 4.01
C MET A 209 -6.97 23.15 2.53
N CYS A 210 -6.16 22.55 1.66
CA CYS A 210 -6.54 22.37 0.26
C CYS A 210 -7.54 21.21 0.15
N ALA A 211 -8.63 21.39 -0.60
CA ALA A 211 -9.51 20.31 -1.00
C ALA A 211 -9.64 20.30 -2.53
N GLU A 212 -9.20 19.21 -3.16
CA GLU A 212 -9.19 19.04 -4.61
C GLU A 212 -10.08 17.86 -5.00
N ILE A 213 -10.82 18.02 -6.09
CA ILE A 213 -11.63 16.95 -6.68
C ILE A 213 -10.69 16.02 -7.45
N THR A 214 -10.81 14.73 -7.20
CA THR A 214 -10.06 13.70 -7.92
C THR A 214 -11.00 12.58 -8.36
N HIS A 215 -10.51 11.72 -9.25
CA HIS A 215 -11.28 10.59 -9.76
C HIS A 215 -10.41 9.34 -9.74
N LYS A 216 -11.01 8.21 -9.35
CA LYS A 216 -10.41 6.90 -9.49
C LYS A 216 -11.05 6.18 -10.66
N VAL A 217 -10.22 5.80 -11.64
CA VAL A 217 -10.64 4.95 -12.74
C VAL A 217 -10.53 3.49 -12.29
N MET A 218 -11.65 2.78 -12.38
CA MET A 218 -11.82 1.38 -12.05
C MET A 218 -12.16 0.62 -13.33
N ARG A 219 -11.64 -0.60 -13.49
CA ARG A 219 -12.02 -1.50 -14.59
C ARG A 219 -13.21 -2.34 -14.14
N GLN A 220 -14.15 -2.60 -15.05
CA GLN A 220 -15.23 -3.57 -14.85
C GLN A 220 -14.77 -4.99 -15.19
N ASP A 221 -13.76 -5.14 -16.04
CA ASP A 221 -13.12 -6.44 -16.29
C ASP A 221 -12.43 -6.94 -15.02
N ASN A 222 -12.68 -8.20 -14.67
CA ASN A 222 -12.00 -8.86 -13.58
C ASN A 222 -10.66 -9.48 -14.06
N VAL A 223 -9.89 -10.04 -13.12
CA VAL A 223 -8.58 -10.65 -13.42
C VAL A 223 -8.71 -11.89 -14.32
N LEU A 224 -9.83 -12.62 -14.21
CA LEU A 224 -10.12 -13.78 -15.06
C LEU A 224 -10.45 -13.37 -16.50
N ASP A 225 -11.13 -12.25 -16.71
CA ASP A 225 -11.37 -11.67 -18.03
C ASP A 225 -10.05 -11.29 -18.69
N LEU A 226 -9.13 -10.69 -17.92
CA LEU A 226 -7.77 -10.37 -18.40
C LEU A 226 -7.00 -11.65 -18.78
N LEU A 227 -7.09 -12.71 -17.97
CA LEU A 227 -6.46 -14.00 -18.27
C LEU A 227 -7.01 -14.60 -19.57
N SER A 228 -8.33 -14.57 -19.72
CA SER A 228 -9.02 -15.06 -20.92
C SER A 228 -8.64 -14.26 -22.17
N GLU A 229 -8.46 -12.94 -22.03
CA GLU A 229 -8.00 -12.08 -23.12
C GLU A 229 -6.55 -12.39 -23.51
N CYS A 230 -5.65 -12.57 -22.54
CA CYS A 230 -4.28 -13.01 -22.80
C CYS A 230 -4.25 -14.36 -23.50
N HIS A 231 -5.12 -15.29 -23.10
CA HIS A 231 -5.28 -16.60 -23.76
C HIS A 231 -5.68 -16.45 -25.23
N ARG A 232 -6.71 -15.64 -25.50
CA ARG A 232 -7.21 -15.39 -26.86
C ARG A 232 -6.18 -14.69 -27.75
N GLN A 233 -5.44 -13.73 -27.22
CA GLN A 233 -4.41 -12.99 -27.96
C GLN A 233 -3.14 -13.80 -28.20
N GLY A 234 -2.73 -14.65 -27.26
CA GLY A 234 -1.57 -15.54 -27.41
C GLY A 234 -1.72 -16.57 -28.53
N GLY A 235 -2.95 -16.93 -28.89
CA GLY A 235 -3.23 -17.73 -30.09
C GLY A 235 -2.93 -17.01 -31.43
N ASN A 236 -2.83 -15.67 -31.40
CA ASN A 236 -2.59 -14.82 -32.57
C ASN A 236 -1.18 -14.20 -32.61
N ASP A 237 -0.30 -14.42 -31.62
CA ASP A 237 1.09 -13.93 -31.68
C ASP A 237 1.86 -14.67 -32.79
N PRO A 238 2.43 -13.96 -33.79
CA PRO A 238 3.21 -14.58 -34.86
C PRO A 238 4.42 -15.38 -34.35
N ARG A 239 4.94 -15.09 -33.14
CA ARG A 239 6.02 -15.85 -32.49
C ARG A 239 5.54 -17.20 -31.95
N VAL A 240 4.24 -17.34 -31.72
CA VAL A 240 3.55 -18.59 -31.34
C VAL A 240 3.10 -19.36 -32.60
N ARG A 241 2.89 -18.67 -33.72
CA ARG A 241 2.77 -19.28 -35.06
C ARG A 241 4.13 -19.77 -35.56
N THR A 242 4.58 -20.90 -35.02
CA THR A 242 5.74 -21.70 -35.48
C THR A 242 7.02 -20.91 -35.76
N PRO A 243 8.14 -21.13 -35.04
CA PRO A 243 9.40 -20.92 -35.72
C PRO A 243 9.38 -21.86 -36.93
N THR A 244 9.42 -21.31 -38.14
CA THR A 244 9.95 -22.07 -39.28
C THR A 244 11.25 -22.72 -38.78
N PRO A 245 11.44 -24.03 -38.93
CA PRO A 245 12.52 -24.75 -38.29
C PRO A 245 13.85 -24.34 -38.94
N GLN A 246 14.40 -23.20 -38.52
CA GLN A 246 15.76 -22.83 -38.79
C GLN A 246 16.59 -23.35 -37.62
N TYR A 247 17.11 -24.56 -37.86
CA TYR A 247 18.27 -25.17 -37.22
C TYR A 247 18.15 -25.46 -35.72
N LEU A 248 17.64 -26.66 -35.37
CA LEU A 248 18.21 -27.44 -34.27
C LEU A 248 17.94 -28.94 -34.53
N TYR A 249 18.82 -29.57 -35.31
CA TYR A 249 18.83 -31.02 -35.50
C TYR A 249 19.62 -31.66 -34.36
N TRP A 250 18.96 -32.33 -33.42
CA TRP A 250 19.64 -33.31 -32.56
C TRP A 250 19.80 -34.64 -33.31
N ARG A 251 21.04 -35.12 -33.42
CA ARG A 251 21.40 -36.36 -34.10
C ARG A 251 21.01 -37.54 -33.20
N ALA A 252 19.89 -38.20 -33.50
CA ALA A 252 19.49 -39.45 -32.83
C ALA A 252 20.22 -40.64 -33.48
N THR A 253 21.11 -41.29 -32.73
CA THR A 253 21.74 -42.56 -33.14
C THR A 253 20.81 -43.74 -32.88
N SER A 254 20.28 -44.27 -33.99
CA SER A 254 20.06 -45.67 -34.33
C SER A 254 19.05 -46.58 -33.59
N ARG A 255 18.12 -47.05 -34.44
CA ARG A 255 17.58 -48.41 -34.64
C ARG A 255 16.40 -48.89 -33.78
N SER A 256 15.38 -49.27 -34.57
CA SER A 256 14.15 -50.02 -34.30
C SER A 256 13.00 -49.22 -33.68
N GLN A 257 11.95 -49.06 -34.50
CA GLN A 257 10.61 -48.53 -34.21
C GLN A 257 10.53 -47.08 -33.69
N GLY A 258 10.68 -46.10 -34.60
CA GLY A 258 10.67 -44.68 -34.22
C GLY A 258 9.95 -43.78 -35.22
N ILE A 259 8.61 -43.71 -35.16
CA ILE A 259 7.82 -42.66 -35.84
C ILE A 259 6.81 -41.97 -34.89
N GLU A 260 6.50 -42.52 -33.71
CA GLU A 260 5.56 -41.87 -32.76
C GLU A 260 6.21 -40.85 -31.81
N VAL A 261 7.44 -41.10 -31.34
CA VAL A 261 8.08 -40.26 -30.31
C VAL A 261 8.40 -38.84 -30.81
N ARG A 262 8.67 -38.66 -32.11
CA ARG A 262 8.97 -37.33 -32.69
C ARG A 262 7.73 -36.45 -32.79
N LYS A 263 6.56 -37.02 -33.09
CA LYS A 263 5.29 -36.29 -33.13
C LYS A 263 4.86 -35.89 -31.71
N LEU A 264 4.95 -36.81 -30.75
CA LEU A 264 4.67 -36.49 -29.34
C LEU A 264 5.61 -35.41 -28.79
N CYS A 265 6.93 -35.50 -29.04
CA CYS A 265 7.90 -34.52 -28.53
C CYS A 265 7.70 -33.11 -29.13
N MET A 266 7.33 -33.01 -30.41
CA MET A 266 7.00 -31.71 -31.01
C MET A 266 5.65 -31.17 -30.52
N ILE A 267 4.66 -32.03 -30.28
CA ILE A 267 3.36 -31.63 -29.71
C ILE A 267 3.54 -31.15 -28.26
N THR A 268 4.29 -31.89 -27.43
CA THR A 268 4.56 -31.49 -26.04
C THR A 268 5.41 -30.23 -25.97
N TYR A 269 6.45 -30.09 -26.78
CA TYR A 269 7.27 -28.86 -26.79
C TYR A 269 6.45 -27.64 -27.25
N ARG A 270 5.62 -27.79 -28.29
CA ARG A 270 4.75 -26.72 -28.77
C ARG A 270 3.69 -26.35 -27.73
N PHE A 271 3.13 -27.33 -27.03
CA PHE A 271 2.18 -27.12 -25.93
C PHE A 271 2.84 -26.40 -24.75
N ILE A 272 4.04 -26.84 -24.32
CA ILE A 272 4.81 -26.23 -23.24
C ILE A 272 5.20 -24.78 -23.57
N VAL A 273 5.66 -24.50 -24.80
CA VAL A 273 6.04 -23.14 -25.22
C VAL A 273 4.83 -22.21 -25.28
N ILE A 274 3.67 -22.69 -25.74
CA ILE A 274 2.41 -21.92 -25.76
C ILE A 274 1.98 -21.58 -24.33
N VAL A 275 1.94 -22.56 -23.44
CA VAL A 275 1.53 -22.38 -22.04
C VAL A 275 2.47 -21.42 -21.32
N LEU A 276 3.80 -21.60 -21.45
CA LEU A 276 4.79 -20.71 -20.83
C LEU A 276 4.74 -19.29 -21.38
N CYS A 277 4.49 -19.11 -22.68
CA CYS A 277 4.38 -17.78 -23.29
C CYS A 277 3.12 -17.04 -22.80
N LEU A 278 2.00 -17.75 -22.68
CA LEU A 278 0.74 -17.23 -22.13
C LEU A 278 0.90 -16.82 -20.67
N GLN A 279 1.46 -17.69 -19.84
CA GLN A 279 1.74 -17.41 -18.43
C GLN A 279 2.64 -16.17 -18.28
N ASN A 280 3.70 -16.06 -19.08
CA ASN A 280 4.62 -14.92 -19.03
C ASN A 280 3.95 -13.60 -19.45
N THR A 281 3.07 -13.64 -20.45
CA THR A 281 2.33 -12.45 -20.92
C THR A 281 1.35 -11.96 -19.86
N PHE A 282 0.60 -12.88 -19.25
CA PHE A 282 -0.33 -12.57 -18.17
C PHE A 282 0.40 -12.04 -16.93
N VAL A 283 1.46 -12.72 -16.47
CA VAL A 283 2.29 -12.29 -15.33
C VAL A 283 2.82 -10.87 -15.54
N LYS A 284 3.34 -10.56 -16.73
CA LYS A 284 3.81 -9.20 -17.06
C LYS A 284 2.72 -8.14 -17.01
N ALA A 285 1.47 -8.51 -17.34
CA ALA A 285 0.35 -7.58 -17.34
C ALA A 285 -0.20 -7.35 -15.92
N ILE A 286 -0.21 -8.39 -15.07
CA ILE A 286 -0.90 -8.35 -13.77
C ILE A 286 0.03 -8.04 -12.58
N VAL A 287 1.27 -8.53 -12.59
CA VAL A 287 2.19 -8.35 -11.46
C VAL A 287 2.56 -6.88 -11.29
N GLY A 288 2.49 -6.40 -10.06
CA GLY A 288 2.67 -5.00 -9.68
C GLY A 288 1.40 -4.16 -9.71
N SER A 289 0.33 -4.65 -10.35
CA SER A 289 -0.97 -3.98 -10.36
C SER A 289 -1.66 -4.07 -8.99
N VAL A 290 -2.56 -3.12 -8.72
CA VAL A 290 -3.39 -3.12 -7.51
C VAL A 290 -4.81 -3.51 -7.89
N VAL A 291 -5.30 -4.60 -7.30
CA VAL A 291 -6.67 -5.10 -7.50
C VAL A 291 -7.55 -4.74 -6.32
N LEU A 292 -8.80 -4.42 -6.59
CA LEU A 292 -9.85 -4.26 -5.58
C LEU A 292 -10.61 -5.59 -5.47
N THR A 293 -10.98 -5.96 -4.25
CA THR A 293 -11.87 -7.09 -4.00
C THR A 293 -13.25 -6.57 -3.66
N ASP A 294 -14.25 -6.95 -4.45
CA ASP A 294 -15.60 -6.38 -4.35
C ASP A 294 -16.30 -6.74 -3.04
N TYR A 295 -15.99 -7.90 -2.47
CA TYR A 295 -16.66 -8.43 -1.29
C TYR A 295 -16.30 -7.71 0.02
N ASN A 296 -15.09 -7.14 0.13
CA ASN A 296 -14.66 -6.42 1.33
C ASN A 296 -14.06 -5.04 1.04
N ASN A 297 -14.09 -4.62 -0.24
CA ASN A 297 -13.60 -3.34 -0.70
C ASN A 297 -12.13 -3.07 -0.34
N ARG A 298 -11.31 -4.12 -0.22
CA ARG A 298 -9.87 -4.01 0.05
C ARG A 298 -9.06 -4.09 -1.23
N THR A 299 -8.01 -3.30 -1.26
CA THR A 299 -7.04 -3.30 -2.34
C THR A 299 -5.80 -4.13 -1.99
N TYR A 300 -5.37 -4.97 -2.92
CA TYR A 300 -4.15 -5.77 -2.80
C TYR A 300 -3.23 -5.50 -3.98
N ARG A 301 -1.92 -5.49 -3.75
CA ARG A 301 -0.93 -5.49 -4.83
C ARG A 301 -0.63 -6.94 -5.18
N ILE A 302 -0.71 -7.29 -6.46
CA ILE A 302 -0.34 -8.62 -6.93
C ILE A 302 1.18 -8.66 -7.05
N ASP A 303 1.82 -9.46 -6.22
CA ASP A 303 3.28 -9.63 -6.25
C ASP A 303 3.69 -10.81 -7.14
N ASP A 304 2.87 -11.86 -7.23
CA ASP A 304 3.10 -13.01 -8.11
C ASP A 304 1.78 -13.75 -8.43
N VAL A 305 1.85 -14.74 -9.34
CA VAL A 305 0.76 -15.64 -9.71
C VAL A 305 1.21 -17.09 -9.53
N ASP A 306 0.56 -17.81 -8.62
CA ASP A 306 0.78 -19.25 -8.42
C ASP A 306 -0.11 -20.04 -9.40
N TRP A 307 0.54 -20.80 -10.29
CA TRP A 307 -0.14 -21.58 -11.33
C TRP A 307 -0.47 -23.01 -10.89
N ASP A 308 0.07 -23.46 -9.76
CA ASP A 308 -0.15 -24.80 -9.22
C ASP A 308 -1.33 -24.83 -8.22
N VAL A 309 -1.82 -23.64 -7.84
CA VAL A 309 -2.92 -23.47 -6.89
C VAL A 309 -4.22 -23.15 -7.63
N THR A 310 -5.28 -23.91 -7.32
CA THR A 310 -6.61 -23.73 -7.90
C THR A 310 -7.62 -23.34 -6.82
N PRO A 311 -8.84 -22.88 -7.17
CA PRO A 311 -9.90 -22.65 -6.19
C PRO A 311 -10.27 -23.88 -5.34
N ALA A 312 -9.93 -25.10 -5.80
CA ALA A 312 -10.13 -26.34 -5.06
C ALA A 312 -9.01 -26.65 -4.06
N SER A 313 -7.83 -26.02 -4.21
CA SER A 313 -6.73 -26.14 -3.25
C SER A 313 -7.14 -25.61 -1.87
N THR A 314 -6.51 -26.16 -0.83
CA THR A 314 -6.84 -25.86 0.57
C THR A 314 -5.77 -25.03 1.25
N PHE A 315 -6.18 -24.27 2.26
CA PHE A 315 -5.26 -23.49 3.10
C PHE A 315 -5.66 -23.62 4.59
N PRO A 316 -4.71 -23.48 5.52
CA PRO A 316 -5.00 -23.54 6.95
C PRO A 316 -5.67 -22.25 7.43
N LEU A 317 -6.79 -22.38 8.13
CA LEU A 317 -7.44 -21.32 8.91
C LEU A 317 -6.66 -21.05 10.20
N LYS A 318 -6.93 -19.89 10.81
CA LYS A 318 -6.34 -19.51 12.11
C LYS A 318 -6.62 -20.49 13.24
N GLU A 319 -7.74 -21.21 13.15
CA GLU A 319 -8.18 -22.20 14.14
C GLU A 319 -7.60 -23.60 13.86
N GLY A 320 -6.71 -23.74 12.88
CA GLY A 320 -6.03 -25.00 12.53
C GLY A 320 -6.80 -25.91 11.58
N ALA A 321 -8.10 -25.64 11.34
CA ALA A 321 -8.87 -26.33 10.31
C ALA A 321 -8.36 -25.96 8.91
N THR A 322 -8.40 -26.89 7.95
CA THR A 322 -8.13 -26.59 6.54
C THR A 322 -9.44 -26.41 5.79
N ILE A 323 -9.47 -25.46 4.86
CA ILE A 323 -10.64 -25.19 4.00
C ILE A 323 -10.17 -24.90 2.58
N SER A 324 -10.98 -25.26 1.59
CA SER A 324 -10.71 -24.88 0.20
C SER A 324 -10.96 -23.39 -0.02
N TYR A 325 -10.31 -22.78 -1.01
CA TYR A 325 -10.62 -21.39 -1.38
C TYR A 325 -12.09 -21.23 -1.78
N LYS A 326 -12.64 -22.18 -2.54
CA LYS A 326 -14.05 -22.21 -2.95
C LYS A 326 -15.00 -22.22 -1.77
N ASP A 327 -14.80 -23.12 -0.81
CA ASP A 327 -15.68 -23.25 0.34
C ASP A 327 -15.57 -22.03 1.26
N TYR A 328 -14.36 -21.51 1.46
CA TYR A 328 -14.14 -20.31 2.27
C TYR A 328 -14.92 -19.10 1.75
N TYR A 329 -14.84 -18.80 0.46
CA TYR A 329 -15.54 -17.65 -0.13
C TYR A 329 -17.06 -17.88 -0.27
N SER A 330 -17.50 -19.14 -0.42
CA SER A 330 -18.91 -19.49 -0.47
C SER A 330 -19.58 -19.41 0.91
N GLN A 331 -18.93 -19.96 1.95
CA GLN A 331 -19.44 -19.95 3.33
C GLN A 331 -19.49 -18.56 3.94
N ALA A 332 -18.48 -17.73 3.64
CA ALA A 332 -18.45 -16.36 4.14
C ALA A 332 -19.50 -15.44 3.46
N SER A 333 -20.33 -15.97 2.56
CA SER A 333 -21.31 -15.21 1.75
C SER A 333 -20.64 -14.08 0.96
N LEU A 334 -19.37 -14.27 0.59
CA LEU A 334 -18.54 -13.24 -0.05
C LEU A 334 -18.57 -13.32 -1.58
N LEU A 335 -18.74 -14.52 -2.15
CA LEU A 335 -18.82 -14.74 -3.60
C LEU A 335 -19.29 -16.17 -3.96
N THR A 336 -19.98 -16.31 -5.09
CA THR A 336 -20.10 -17.59 -5.81
C THR A 336 -18.95 -17.70 -6.81
N ILE A 337 -18.01 -18.63 -6.62
CA ILE A 337 -16.94 -18.87 -7.59
C ILE A 337 -17.50 -19.65 -8.78
N LEU A 338 -17.61 -19.01 -9.94
CA LEU A 338 -18.28 -19.56 -11.12
C LEU A 338 -17.40 -20.48 -12.00
N HIS A 339 -16.08 -20.47 -11.84
CA HIS A 339 -15.18 -21.26 -12.69
C HIS A 339 -14.28 -22.21 -11.87
N GLN A 340 -14.38 -23.51 -12.15
CA GLN A 340 -13.34 -24.50 -11.85
C GLN A 340 -12.57 -24.74 -13.14
N PHE A 341 -11.27 -24.45 -13.15
CA PHE A 341 -10.38 -25.00 -14.17
C PHE A 341 -10.01 -26.41 -13.69
N GLU A 342 -10.46 -27.42 -14.44
CA GLU A 342 -9.95 -28.80 -14.38
C GLU A 342 -8.70 -28.95 -15.25
#